data_AF-A0A4R3DWG9-F1
#
_entry.id   AF-A0A4R3DWG9-F1
#
_cell.length_a   1.000
_cell.length_b   1.000
_cell.length_c   1.000
_cell.angle_alpha   90.00
_cell.angle_beta   90.00
_cell.angle_gamma   90.00
#
_symmetry.space_group_name_H-M   'P 1'
#
loop_
_entity.id
_entity.type
_entity.pdbx_description
1 polymer ?
#
loop_
_entity_poly.entity_id
_entity_poly.type
_entity_poly.pdbx_seq_one_letter_code
_entity_poly.pdbx_strand_id
1 'polypeptide(L)'
;MATQTDNIDPPSRFPGVLNSQELLVAEAVHARAWHALQSGVDIDLENTAEARDRLGRIVVQLMLGRNASTAELASAAISLFRDEQPKRSPA
;
A
#
# COMPACT_ATOMS: atom_id res chain seq x y z
N MET A 1 13.24 -44.69 18.50
CA MET A 1 12.76 -43.98 17.29
C MET A 1 12.27 -42.61 17.75
N ALA A 2 13.02 -41.54 17.48
CA ALA A 2 12.61 -40.19 17.82
C ALA A 2 12.12 -39.51 16.54
N THR A 3 10.85 -39.10 16.51
CA THR A 3 10.28 -38.27 15.46
C THR A 3 10.83 -36.86 15.61
N GLN A 4 11.76 -36.49 14.73
CA GLN A 4 12.19 -35.11 14.52
C GLN A 4 10.97 -34.33 14.02
N THR A 5 10.32 -33.56 14.88
CA THR A 5 9.39 -32.53 14.45
C THR A 5 10.21 -31.45 13.75
N ASP A 6 10.12 -31.41 12.42
CA ASP A 6 10.58 -30.30 11.59
C ASP A 6 9.93 -29.01 12.13
N ASN A 7 10.65 -28.30 13.00
CA ASN A 7 10.42 -26.90 13.27
C ASN A 7 10.75 -26.18 11.96
N ILE A 8 9.75 -25.99 11.11
CA ILE A 8 9.87 -25.10 9.96
C ILE A 8 10.03 -23.70 10.55
N ASP A 9 11.27 -23.22 10.62
CA ASP A 9 11.56 -21.81 10.86
C ASP A 9 10.67 -21.00 9.92
N PRO A 10 9.88 -20.02 10.42
CA PRO A 10 9.11 -19.18 9.54
C PRO A 10 10.07 -18.52 8.55
N PRO A 11 9.73 -18.46 7.25
CA PRO A 11 10.63 -17.95 6.23
C PRO A 11 11.17 -16.60 6.67
N SER A 12 12.51 -16.47 6.66
CA SER A 12 13.25 -15.28 7.10
C SER A 12 12.64 -14.02 6.48
N ARG A 13 11.77 -13.34 7.21
CA ARG A 13 11.14 -12.11 6.77
C ARG A 13 12.16 -11.00 6.95
N PHE A 14 12.72 -10.51 5.86
CA PHE A 14 13.53 -9.31 5.91
C PHE A 14 12.64 -8.15 6.41
N PRO A 15 13.00 -7.48 7.52
CA PRO A 15 12.19 -6.40 8.06
C PRO A 15 11.94 -5.31 7.02
N GLY A 16 10.67 -5.00 6.75
CA GLY A 16 10.28 -4.01 5.74
C GLY A 16 10.24 -4.51 4.30
N VAL A 17 10.50 -5.80 4.04
CA VAL A 17 10.38 -6.40 2.71
C VAL A 17 9.10 -7.22 2.63
N LEU A 18 8.30 -6.94 1.60
CA LEU A 18 7.11 -7.72 1.29
C LEU A 18 7.51 -9.05 0.63
N ASN A 19 6.91 -10.16 1.07
CA ASN A 19 7.01 -11.41 0.34
C ASN A 19 6.21 -11.33 -0.98
N SER A 20 6.33 -12.35 -1.84
CA SER A 20 5.67 -12.34 -3.16
C SER A 20 4.15 -12.16 -3.09
N GLN A 21 3.48 -12.75 -2.10
CA GLN A 21 2.03 -12.60 -1.94
C GLN A 21 1.67 -11.20 -1.47
N GLU A 22 2.43 -10.65 -0.52
CA GLU A 22 2.26 -9.29 -0.03
C GLU A 22 2.50 -8.27 -1.15
N LEU A 23 3.47 -8.51 -2.03
CA LEU A 23 3.74 -7.65 -3.19
C LEU A 23 2.57 -7.65 -4.18
N LEU A 24 1.95 -8.81 -4.44
CA LEU A 24 0.75 -8.90 -5.27
C LEU A 24 -0.44 -8.16 -4.67
N VAL A 25 -0.61 -8.26 -3.34
CA VAL A 25 -1.66 -7.53 -2.62
C VAL A 25 -1.40 -6.02 -2.67
N ALA A 26 -0.14 -5.59 -2.48
CA ALA A 26 0.25 -4.19 -2.56
C ALA A 26 -0.07 -3.60 -3.93
N GLU A 27 0.27 -4.32 -5.00
CA GLU A 27 -0.03 -3.90 -6.37
C GLU A 27 -1.54 -3.80 -6.62
N ALA A 28 -2.32 -4.79 -6.17
CA ALA A 28 -3.78 -4.77 -6.32
C ALA A 28 -4.43 -3.60 -5.57
N VAL A 29 -3.95 -3.31 -4.35
CA VAL A 29 -4.41 -2.16 -3.56
C VAL A 29 -4.04 -0.85 -4.24
N HIS A 30 -2.79 -0.72 -4.70
CA HIS A 30 -2.29 0.46 -5.39
C HIS A 30 -3.10 0.74 -6.66
N ALA A 31 -3.26 -0.24 -7.54
CA ALA A 31 -4.01 -0.10 -8.79
C ALA A 31 -5.47 0.32 -8.54
N ARG A 32 -6.13 -0.27 -7.53
CA ARG A 32 -7.51 0.08 -7.15
C ARG A 32 -7.60 1.50 -6.63
N ALA A 33 -6.71 1.90 -5.73
CA ALA A 33 -6.68 3.26 -5.18
C ALA A 33 -6.37 4.29 -6.28
N TRP A 34 -5.40 4.00 -7.15
CA TRP A 34 -5.02 4.85 -8.27
C TRP A 34 -6.17 5.04 -9.27
N HIS A 35 -6.91 3.98 -9.57
CA HIS A 35 -8.09 4.07 -10.43
C HIS A 35 -9.19 4.95 -9.81
N ALA A 36 -9.46 4.77 -8.52
CA ALA A 36 -10.45 5.59 -7.81
C ALA A 36 -10.05 7.07 -7.76
N LEU A 37 -8.78 7.38 -7.51
CA LEU A 37 -8.29 8.76 -7.47
C LEU A 37 -8.39 9.44 -8.85
N GLN A 38 -8.11 8.74 -9.95
CA GLN A 38 -8.27 9.27 -11.31
C GLN A 38 -9.74 9.60 -11.63
N SER A 39 -10.68 8.78 -11.16
CA SER A 39 -12.12 9.06 -11.36
C SER A 39 -12.63 10.27 -10.57
N GLY A 40 -11.87 10.74 -9.57
CA GLY A 40 -12.25 11.82 -8.65
C GLY A 40 -11.85 13.24 -9.07
N VAL A 41 -11.21 13.44 -10.23
CA VAL A 41 -10.91 14.77 -10.85
C VAL A 41 -9.97 15.70 -10.03
N ASP A 42 -9.34 15.23 -8.95
CA ASP A 42 -8.51 16.09 -8.05
C ASP A 42 -7.06 15.59 -7.88
N ILE A 43 -6.52 14.87 -8.86
CA ILE A 43 -5.06 14.65 -8.93
C ILE A 43 -4.50 15.72 -9.85
N ASP A 44 -3.64 16.58 -9.29
CA ASP A 44 -2.81 17.46 -10.10
C ASP A 44 -1.87 16.59 -10.96
N LEU A 45 -2.24 16.41 -12.22
CA LEU A 45 -1.58 15.49 -13.16
C LEU A 45 -0.18 15.98 -13.56
N GLU A 46 0.20 17.22 -13.20
CA GLU A 46 1.52 17.79 -13.48
C GLU A 46 2.67 16.94 -12.92
N ASN A 47 2.43 16.13 -11.88
CA ASN A 47 3.40 15.13 -11.44
C ASN A 47 2.79 13.74 -11.17
N THR A 48 2.16 13.17 -12.20
CA THR A 48 1.55 11.82 -12.16
C THR A 48 2.49 10.73 -11.63
N ALA A 49 3.79 10.81 -11.95
CA ALA A 49 4.79 9.86 -11.46
C ALA A 49 5.01 10.00 -9.94
N GLU A 50 5.23 11.22 -9.45
CA GLU A 50 5.38 11.50 -8.02
C GLU A 50 4.14 11.09 -7.22
N ALA A 51 2.95 11.34 -7.77
CA ALA A 51 1.68 10.92 -7.18
C ALA A 51 1.58 9.39 -7.06
N ARG A 52 1.98 8.64 -8.10
CA ARG A 52 2.01 7.16 -8.05
C ARG A 52 3.01 6.64 -7.03
N ASP A 53 4.20 7.24 -6.97
CA ASP A 53 5.25 6.85 -6.02
C ASP A 53 4.85 7.14 -4.57
N ARG A 54 4.20 8.29 -4.33
CA ARG A 54 3.62 8.62 -3.01
C ARG A 54 2.55 7.60 -2.62
N LEU A 55 1.63 7.26 -3.51
CA LEU A 55 0.62 6.24 -3.24
C LEU A 55 1.26 4.88 -2.94
N GLY A 56 2.32 4.49 -3.66
CA GLY A 56 3.07 3.25 -3.41
C GLY A 56 3.64 3.19 -2.00
N ARG A 57 4.24 4.29 -1.52
CA ARG A 57 4.77 4.39 -0.15
C ARG A 57 3.68 4.22 0.92
N ILE A 58 2.53 4.87 0.74
CA ILE A 58 1.38 4.74 1.66
C ILE A 58 0.88 3.29 1.73
N VAL A 59 0.75 2.62 0.59
CA VAL A 59 0.29 1.22 0.53
C VAL A 59 1.24 0.29 1.29
N VAL A 60 2.56 0.43 1.07
CA VAL A 60 3.56 -0.38 1.78
C VAL A 60 3.48 -0.14 3.30
N GLN A 61 3.35 1.11 3.74
CA GLN A 61 3.22 1.43 5.18
C GLN A 61 1.96 0.82 5.80
N LEU A 62 0.82 0.90 5.11
CA LEU A 62 -0.43 0.31 5.58
C LEU A 62 -0.34 -1.22 5.70
N MET A 63 0.31 -1.88 4.75
CA MET A 63 0.46 -3.34 4.77
C MET A 63 1.42 -3.84 5.85
N LEU A 64 2.43 -3.06 6.21
CA LEU A 64 3.34 -3.40 7.30
C LEU A 64 2.66 -3.26 8.69
N GLY A 65 1.66 -2.39 8.82
CA GLY A 65 1.02 -2.06 10.09
C GLY A 65 -0.36 -2.66 10.33
N ARG A 66 -0.98 -3.33 9.35
CA ARG A 66 -2.40 -3.72 9.43
C ARG A 66 -2.71 -5.06 8.78
N ASN A 67 -3.47 -5.90 9.49
CA ASN A 67 -4.19 -7.02 8.88
C ASN A 67 -5.59 -6.51 8.49
N ALA A 68 -5.78 -6.24 7.20
CA ALA A 68 -7.02 -5.69 6.65
C ALA A 68 -7.26 -6.23 5.23
N SER A 69 -8.50 -6.18 4.76
CA SER A 69 -8.84 -6.57 3.39
C SER A 69 -8.27 -5.58 2.36
N THR A 70 -8.16 -6.02 1.10
CA THR A 70 -7.70 -5.17 -0.01
C THR A 70 -8.57 -3.93 -0.21
N ALA A 71 -9.89 -4.04 0.05
CA ALA A 71 -10.82 -2.92 -0.05
C ALA A 71 -10.59 -1.88 1.06
N GLU A 72 -10.40 -2.34 2.30
CA GLU A 72 -10.10 -1.47 3.44
C GLU A 72 -8.74 -0.78 3.28
N LEU A 73 -7.73 -1.51 2.82
CA LEU A 73 -6.41 -0.95 2.53
C LEU A 73 -6.48 0.10 1.41
N ALA A 74 -7.24 -0.14 0.35
CA ALA A 74 -7.42 0.83 -0.73
C ALA A 74 -8.15 2.09 -0.25
N SER A 75 -9.22 1.95 0.54
CA SER A 75 -9.96 3.08 1.12
C SER A 75 -9.08 3.92 2.05
N ALA A 76 -8.27 3.26 2.90
CA ALA A 76 -7.31 3.92 3.77
C ALA A 76 -6.22 4.65 2.96
N ALA A 77 -5.68 4.01 1.93
CA ALA A 77 -4.66 4.61 1.06
C ALA A 77 -5.17 5.87 0.34
N ILE A 78 -6.41 5.83 -0.19
CA ILE A 78 -7.05 7.00 -0.80
C ILE A 78 -7.19 8.15 0.20
N SER A 79 -7.61 7.84 1.43
CA SER A 79 -7.83 8.85 2.47
C SER A 79 -6.51 9.52 2.87
N LEU A 80 -5.48 8.73 3.19
CA LEU A 80 -4.15 9.23 3.53
C LEU A 80 -3.53 10.02 2.36
N PHE A 81 -3.68 9.53 1.13
CA PHE A 81 -3.15 10.21 -0.05
C PHE A 81 -3.73 11.62 -0.25
N ARG A 82 -5.01 11.81 0.10
CA ARG A 82 -5.68 13.11 0.06
C ARG A 82 -5.24 14.00 1.21
N ASP A 83 -5.10 13.45 2.41
CA ASP A 83 -4.62 14.19 3.60
C ASP A 83 -3.18 14.68 3.44
N GLU A 84 -2.34 13.91 2.73
CA GLU A 84 -0.96 14.27 2.41
C GLU A 84 -0.82 15.28 1.25
N GLN A 85 -1.90 15.61 0.53
CA GLN A 85 -1.81 16.71 -0.42
C GLN A 85 -1.54 18.02 0.34
N PRO A 86 -0.58 18.85 -0.11
CA PRO A 86 -0.38 20.15 0.50
C PRO A 86 -1.71 20.90 0.43
N LYS A 87 -2.28 21.24 1.60
CA LYS A 87 -3.48 22.08 1.69
C LYS A 87 -3.26 23.27 0.76
N ARG A 88 -4.01 23.34 -0.34
CA ARG A 88 -4.08 24.54 -1.16
C ARG A 88 -4.46 25.67 -0.20
N SER A 89 -3.49 26.54 0.11
CA SER A 89 -3.77 27.74 0.87
C SER A 89 -4.74 28.56 0.02
N PRO A 90 -5.87 29.02 0.58
CA PRO A 90 -6.74 29.92 -0.17
C PRO A 90 -5.93 31.18 -0.47
N ALA A 91 -5.72 31.45 -1.76
CA ALA A 91 -5.21 32.72 -2.25
C ALA A 91 -6.27 33.81 -2.09
#